data_AF-A0A2E5M708-F1
#
_entry.id   AF-A0A2E5M708-F1
#
_cell.length_a   1.000
_cell.length_b   1.000
_cell.length_c   1.000
_cell.angle_alpha   90.00
_cell.angle_beta   90.00
_cell.angle_gamma   90.00
#
_symmetry.space_group_name_H-M   'P 1'
#
loop_
_entity.id
_entity.type
_entity.pdbx_description
1 polymer ?
#
loop_
_entity_poly.entity_id
_entity_poly.type
_entity_poly.pdbx_seq_one_letter_code
_entity_poly.pdbx_strand_id
1 'polypeptide(L)'
;MRGTFVPWLYAIGSSVRNVSLRDMAEDPVAMASAVVDSSKLFKTTMVCVNFDPTLWAEAAGCGTDWQAMPTTAPGGSADPNPDAVKEAPRIATLVDAIARVKGALPNQPVSCAMPGPATLASVLELGIPPARMDQFTVGELTGEFVSVLCEAQVDNIVIVEDPRCDEDALAPWVESGQYARIAKLTDHYSVASTLLCPQLSLTQAHIAEFDSLTYVVAESGSTAAAHFDHAIKGFCVEGFGTGNVKATGELGALEPDSYFLTTRWDLDPDTDLADIQQDIATVQELLARR
;
A
#
# COMPACT_ATOMS: atom_id res chain seq x y z
N MET A 1 -14.19 3.81 -0.62
CA MET A 1 -13.54 4.16 -1.90
C MET A 1 -14.42 3.98 -3.15
N ARG A 2 -15.61 3.35 -3.07
CA ARG A 2 -16.51 3.21 -4.24
C ARG A 2 -16.72 4.53 -5.00
N GLY A 3 -16.60 4.50 -6.33
CA GLY A 3 -16.74 5.67 -7.20
C GLY A 3 -15.59 6.67 -7.17
N THR A 4 -14.46 6.35 -6.51
CA THR A 4 -13.33 7.29 -6.34
C THR A 4 -12.04 6.84 -7.01
N PHE A 5 -11.13 7.79 -7.22
CA PHE A 5 -9.74 7.55 -7.56
C PHE A 5 -8.83 7.82 -6.35
N VAL A 6 -7.95 6.87 -6.04
CA VAL A 6 -6.99 6.89 -4.94
C VAL A 6 -5.59 6.63 -5.51
N PRO A 7 -4.86 7.68 -5.95
CA PRO A 7 -3.48 7.54 -6.42
C PRO A 7 -2.50 7.45 -5.25
N TRP A 8 -1.49 6.60 -5.37
CA TRP A 8 -0.34 6.57 -4.46
C TRP A 8 0.65 7.65 -4.91
N LEU A 9 0.93 8.63 -4.02
CA LEU A 9 1.69 9.85 -4.28
C LEU A 9 2.62 10.20 -3.10
N TYR A 10 3.16 9.19 -2.42
CA TYR A 10 3.98 9.41 -1.22
C TYR A 10 5.32 10.05 -1.59
N ALA A 11 6.06 9.41 -2.50
CA ALA A 11 7.35 9.90 -2.98
C ALA A 11 7.24 11.26 -3.72
N ILE A 12 6.14 11.50 -4.44
CA ILE A 12 5.83 12.80 -5.05
C ILE A 12 5.76 13.94 -4.02
N GLY A 13 5.41 13.64 -2.77
CA GLY A 13 5.45 14.62 -1.68
C GLY A 13 6.82 15.29 -1.49
N SER A 14 7.92 14.58 -1.71
CA SER A 14 9.27 15.15 -1.56
C SER A 14 9.55 16.19 -2.66
N SER A 15 9.12 15.88 -3.90
CA SER A 15 9.19 16.76 -5.07
C SER A 15 8.35 18.03 -4.90
N VAL A 16 7.09 17.90 -4.44
CA VAL A 16 6.19 19.03 -4.11
C VAL A 16 6.80 19.97 -3.06
N ARG A 17 7.62 19.44 -2.15
CA ARG A 17 8.30 20.20 -1.10
C ARG A 17 9.74 20.61 -1.43
N ASN A 18 10.29 20.19 -2.58
CA ASN A 18 11.68 20.37 -2.98
C ASN A 18 12.68 19.93 -1.87
N VAL A 19 12.47 18.71 -1.36
CA VAL A 19 13.37 18.01 -0.41
C VAL A 19 13.69 16.61 -0.97
N SER A 20 14.74 15.95 -0.47
CA SER A 20 14.96 14.55 -0.85
C SER A 20 13.91 13.65 -0.18
N LEU A 21 13.60 12.51 -0.79
CA LEU A 21 12.70 11.51 -0.21
C LEU A 21 13.22 11.01 1.14
N ARG A 22 14.55 10.94 1.30
CA ARG A 22 15.21 10.56 2.55
C ARG A 22 14.99 11.59 3.66
N ASP A 23 15.24 12.87 3.40
CA ASP A 23 15.02 13.94 4.39
C ASP A 23 13.54 13.99 4.80
N MET A 24 12.63 13.74 3.85
CA MET A 24 11.19 13.64 4.12
C MET A 24 10.86 12.42 4.99
N ALA A 25 11.50 11.28 4.77
CA ALA A 25 11.27 10.04 5.53
C ALA A 25 11.87 10.06 6.96
N GLU A 26 12.88 10.89 7.20
CA GLU A 26 13.56 11.03 8.50
C GLU A 26 12.94 12.13 9.40
N ASP A 27 12.14 13.08 8.87
CA ASP A 27 11.46 14.14 9.64
C ASP A 27 9.92 14.05 9.57
N PRO A 28 9.21 13.85 10.70
CA PRO A 28 7.75 13.73 10.72
C PRO A 28 7.01 15.01 10.31
N VAL A 29 7.63 16.18 10.50
CA VAL A 29 7.08 17.47 10.06
C VAL A 29 7.21 17.61 8.55
N ALA A 30 8.34 17.17 7.97
CA ALA A 30 8.54 17.16 6.53
C ALA A 30 7.57 16.20 5.83
N MET A 31 7.49 14.94 6.31
CA MET A 31 6.55 13.93 5.81
C MET A 31 5.09 14.43 5.86
N ALA A 32 4.63 14.90 7.03
CA ALA A 32 3.26 15.37 7.16
C ALA A 32 2.95 16.58 6.27
N SER A 33 3.89 17.54 6.17
CA SER A 33 3.72 18.73 5.31
C SER A 33 3.66 18.36 3.83
N ALA A 34 4.50 17.40 3.39
CA ALA A 34 4.52 16.89 2.03
C ALA A 34 3.20 16.24 1.64
N VAL A 35 2.70 15.31 2.47
CA VAL A 35 1.42 14.62 2.27
C VAL A 35 0.26 15.61 2.21
N VAL A 36 0.25 16.59 3.10
CA VAL A 36 -0.79 17.64 3.18
C VAL A 36 -0.76 18.59 1.98
N ASP A 37 0.42 18.99 1.51
CA ASP A 37 0.55 19.89 0.35
C ASP A 37 0.27 19.15 -0.98
N SER A 38 0.71 17.90 -1.13
CA SER A 38 0.29 17.01 -2.24
C SER A 38 -1.23 16.84 -2.28
N SER A 39 -1.88 16.57 -1.13
CA SER A 39 -3.35 16.45 -1.06
C SER A 39 -4.06 17.70 -1.60
N LYS A 40 -3.60 18.90 -1.23
CA LYS A 40 -4.17 20.17 -1.71
C LYS A 40 -3.92 20.40 -3.20
N LEU A 41 -2.70 20.10 -3.68
CA LEU A 41 -2.28 20.30 -5.06
C LEU A 41 -3.06 19.41 -6.03
N PHE A 42 -3.27 18.15 -5.65
CA PHE A 42 -3.87 17.11 -6.46
C PHE A 42 -5.35 16.85 -6.14
N LYS A 43 -5.87 17.42 -5.05
CA LYS A 43 -7.25 17.26 -4.55
C LYS A 43 -7.64 15.79 -4.39
N THR A 44 -6.75 15.00 -3.77
CA THR A 44 -6.98 13.57 -3.61
C THR A 44 -8.17 13.30 -2.69
N THR A 45 -8.84 12.16 -2.85
CA THR A 45 -9.96 11.74 -1.99
C THR A 45 -9.49 11.13 -0.66
N MET A 46 -8.25 10.65 -0.65
CA MET A 46 -7.55 10.02 0.46
C MET A 46 -6.06 10.38 0.32
N VAL A 47 -5.32 10.36 1.42
CA VAL A 47 -3.85 10.51 1.42
C VAL A 47 -3.18 9.20 1.82
N CYS A 48 -1.93 8.99 1.40
CA CYS A 48 -1.07 7.95 1.93
C CYS A 48 0.15 8.60 2.61
N VAL A 49 0.41 8.28 3.89
CA VAL A 49 1.49 8.92 4.66
C VAL A 49 2.84 8.28 4.39
N ASN A 50 2.86 6.96 4.15
CA ASN A 50 4.03 6.21 3.74
C ASN A 50 3.62 5.13 2.73
N PHE A 51 4.37 5.04 1.63
CA PHE A 51 4.29 3.93 0.66
C PHE A 51 5.61 3.15 0.54
N ASP A 52 6.61 3.42 1.38
CA ASP A 52 7.87 2.67 1.41
C ASP A 52 7.70 1.34 2.19
N PRO A 53 7.82 0.16 1.55
CA PRO A 53 7.82 -1.12 2.25
C PRO A 53 9.13 -1.40 3.00
N THR A 54 10.24 -0.75 2.65
CA THR A 54 11.57 -0.99 3.26
C THR A 54 11.68 -0.43 4.67
N LEU A 55 10.92 0.61 5.00
CA LEU A 55 10.73 1.12 6.37
C LEU A 55 10.33 0.01 7.36
N TRP A 56 9.48 -0.92 6.93
CA TRP A 56 9.04 -2.05 7.75
C TRP A 56 10.08 -3.16 7.84
N ALA A 57 10.87 -3.34 6.77
CA ALA A 57 12.01 -4.26 6.78
C ALA A 57 13.13 -3.78 7.69
N GLU A 58 13.43 -2.47 7.71
CA GLU A 58 14.36 -1.86 8.66
C GLU A 58 13.89 -2.06 10.10
N ALA A 59 12.60 -1.86 10.37
CA ALA A 59 12.01 -2.14 11.68
C ALA A 59 12.10 -3.62 12.09
N ALA A 60 12.16 -4.54 11.11
CA ALA A 60 12.43 -5.96 11.30
C ALA A 60 13.94 -6.32 11.32
N GLY A 61 14.84 -5.33 11.30
CA GLY A 61 16.30 -5.50 11.43
C GLY A 61 17.08 -5.61 10.13
N CYS A 62 16.46 -5.44 8.95
CA CYS A 62 17.19 -5.37 7.68
C CYS A 62 17.95 -4.05 7.53
N GLY A 63 19.05 -4.04 6.75
CA GLY A 63 19.66 -2.80 6.29
C GLY A 63 18.83 -2.11 5.20
N THR A 64 18.98 -0.79 5.04
CA THR A 64 18.43 -0.01 3.91
C THR A 64 19.55 0.72 3.18
N ASP A 65 19.62 0.57 1.85
CA ASP A 65 20.40 1.43 0.96
C ASP A 65 19.52 2.55 0.39
N TRP A 66 20.04 3.78 0.40
CA TRP A 66 19.32 4.98 0.01
C TRP A 66 19.97 5.61 -1.23
N GLN A 67 19.29 5.47 -2.37
CA GLN A 67 19.64 6.16 -3.61
C GLN A 67 18.59 7.26 -3.87
N ALA A 68 17.83 7.19 -4.97
CA ALA A 68 16.64 8.03 -5.14
C ALA A 68 15.45 7.49 -4.33
N MET A 69 15.20 6.19 -4.46
CA MET A 69 14.26 5.41 -3.65
C MET A 69 15.05 4.52 -2.66
N PRO A 70 14.49 4.20 -1.48
CA PRO A 70 15.10 3.25 -0.57
C PRO A 70 14.96 1.81 -1.10
N THR A 71 15.97 0.99 -0.85
CA THR A 71 15.95 -0.46 -1.14
C THR A 71 16.51 -1.23 0.05
N THR A 72 16.05 -2.46 0.28
CA THR A 72 16.64 -3.30 1.34
C THR A 72 18.05 -3.72 0.93
N ALA A 73 19.00 -3.60 1.85
CA ALA A 73 20.35 -4.11 1.66
C ALA A 73 20.35 -5.65 1.59
N PRO A 74 21.23 -6.28 0.78
CA PRO A 74 21.33 -7.74 0.70
C PRO A 74 21.73 -8.38 2.05
N GLY A 75 21.25 -9.60 2.27
CA GLY A 75 21.52 -10.41 3.47
C GLY A 75 20.37 -10.51 4.48
N GLY A 76 19.22 -9.87 4.20
CA GLY A 76 18.02 -9.93 5.03
C GLY A 76 18.21 -9.39 6.46
N SER A 77 17.44 -9.95 7.41
CA SER A 77 17.62 -9.74 8.85
C SER A 77 18.11 -11.04 9.49
N ALA A 78 19.19 -10.96 10.27
CA ALA A 78 19.76 -12.14 10.93
C ALA A 78 18.96 -12.62 12.15
N ASP A 79 18.14 -11.74 12.74
CA ASP A 79 17.29 -12.03 13.90
C ASP A 79 16.05 -11.10 13.87
N PRO A 80 15.08 -11.36 12.97
CA PRO A 80 13.86 -10.55 12.85
C PRO A 80 13.02 -10.62 14.13
N ASN A 81 12.95 -9.49 14.85
CA ASN A 81 12.29 -9.39 16.14
C ASN A 81 11.01 -8.51 16.08
N PRO A 82 9.80 -9.08 16.20
CA PRO A 82 8.55 -8.33 16.27
C PRO A 82 8.51 -7.30 17.40
N ASP A 83 9.08 -7.60 18.57
CA ASP A 83 9.06 -6.70 19.73
C ASP A 83 9.82 -5.39 19.47
N ALA A 84 10.82 -5.42 18.58
CA ALA A 84 11.66 -4.26 18.25
C ALA A 84 10.98 -3.28 17.27
N VAL A 85 9.92 -3.70 16.57
CA VAL A 85 9.26 -2.91 15.53
C VAL A 85 8.75 -1.57 16.09
N LYS A 86 8.11 -1.59 17.26
CA LYS A 86 7.55 -0.37 17.88
C LYS A 86 8.63 0.61 18.36
N GLU A 87 9.86 0.13 18.57
CA GLU A 87 11.00 0.94 19.04
C GLU A 87 11.84 1.52 17.90
N ALA A 88 11.60 1.08 16.65
CA ALA A 88 12.38 1.51 15.49
C ALA A 88 12.19 3.03 15.18
N PRO A 89 13.27 3.82 15.00
CA PRO A 89 13.18 5.27 14.86
C PRO A 89 12.30 5.78 13.68
N ARG A 90 12.34 5.11 12.51
CA ARG A 90 11.46 5.46 11.38
C ARG A 90 9.99 5.15 11.65
N ILE A 91 9.68 4.17 12.50
CA ILE A 91 8.30 3.88 12.93
C ILE A 91 7.77 5.00 13.83
N ALA A 92 8.57 5.48 14.80
CA ALA A 92 8.20 6.63 15.62
C ALA A 92 7.97 7.90 14.78
N THR A 93 8.80 8.12 13.75
CA THR A 93 8.64 9.20 12.76
C THR A 93 7.33 9.07 11.98
N LEU A 94 7.03 7.87 11.46
CA LEU A 94 5.80 7.59 10.74
C LEU A 94 4.55 7.84 11.60
N VAL A 95 4.54 7.40 12.87
CA VAL A 95 3.40 7.57 13.77
C VAL A 95 3.13 9.06 14.08
N ASP A 96 4.17 9.87 14.32
CA ASP A 96 4.01 11.32 14.51
C ASP A 96 3.56 12.02 13.21
N ALA A 97 4.07 11.58 12.05
CA ALA A 97 3.60 12.09 10.76
C ALA A 97 2.11 11.79 10.52
N ILE A 98 1.65 10.57 10.80
CA ILE A 98 0.21 10.19 10.70
C ILE A 98 -0.64 11.09 11.61
N ALA A 99 -0.25 11.28 12.87
CA ALA A 99 -0.97 12.12 13.81
C ALA A 99 -1.09 13.58 13.32
N ARG A 100 -0.01 14.14 12.76
CA ARG A 100 0.01 15.48 12.16
C ARG A 100 -0.88 15.59 10.93
N VAL A 101 -0.84 14.61 10.03
CA VAL A 101 -1.69 14.56 8.82
C VAL A 101 -3.16 14.52 9.21
N LYS A 102 -3.56 13.66 10.15
CA LYS A 102 -4.94 13.60 10.67
C LYS A 102 -5.38 14.93 11.30
N GLY A 103 -4.50 15.59 12.06
CA GLY A 103 -4.77 16.91 12.63
C GLY A 103 -4.93 18.02 11.59
N ALA A 104 -4.23 17.95 10.46
CA ALA A 104 -4.31 18.92 9.37
C ALA A 104 -5.47 18.66 8.39
N LEU A 105 -5.89 17.40 8.23
CA LEU A 105 -6.89 16.96 7.26
C LEU A 105 -8.01 16.12 7.94
N PRO A 106 -8.73 16.65 8.95
CA PRO A 106 -9.59 15.86 9.84
C PRO A 106 -10.82 15.21 9.19
N ASN A 107 -11.12 15.53 7.92
CA ASN A 107 -12.24 14.96 7.16
C ASN A 107 -11.76 14.12 5.95
N GLN A 108 -10.46 13.88 5.81
CA GLN A 108 -9.87 13.14 4.70
C GLN A 108 -9.29 11.82 5.21
N PRO A 109 -9.70 10.66 4.67
CA PRO A 109 -9.13 9.38 5.04
C PRO A 109 -7.61 9.31 4.84
N VAL A 110 -6.94 8.70 5.80
CA VAL A 110 -5.48 8.52 5.85
C VAL A 110 -5.13 7.05 5.70
N SER A 111 -4.37 6.71 4.65
CA SER A 111 -3.76 5.41 4.44
C SER A 111 -2.30 5.37 4.90
N CYS A 112 -1.83 4.17 5.22
CA CYS A 112 -0.41 3.83 5.23
C CYS A 112 -0.20 2.45 4.60
N ALA A 113 0.88 2.29 3.83
CA ALA A 113 1.27 0.99 3.30
C ALA A 113 2.18 0.21 4.26
N MET A 114 2.10 -1.11 4.15
CA MET A 114 3.02 -2.10 4.71
C MET A 114 3.27 -3.22 3.68
N PRO A 115 4.43 -3.90 3.69
CA PRO A 115 4.61 -5.09 2.86
C PRO A 115 3.63 -6.18 3.27
N GLY A 116 3.07 -6.89 2.29
CA GLY A 116 2.36 -8.13 2.53
C GLY A 116 3.31 -9.28 2.93
N PRO A 117 2.77 -10.41 3.39
CA PRO A 117 3.57 -11.55 3.86
C PRO A 117 4.60 -12.07 2.85
N ALA A 118 4.29 -12.12 1.55
CA ALA A 118 5.21 -12.66 0.55
C ALA A 118 6.37 -11.70 0.27
N THR A 119 6.08 -10.40 0.17
CA THR A 119 7.06 -9.32 0.05
C THR A 119 7.97 -9.25 1.27
N LEU A 120 7.40 -9.30 2.48
CA LEU A 120 8.19 -9.29 3.70
C LEU A 120 9.13 -10.49 3.77
N ALA A 121 8.64 -11.68 3.41
CA ALA A 121 9.47 -12.89 3.36
C ALA A 121 10.60 -12.81 2.31
N SER A 122 10.32 -12.26 1.12
CA SER A 122 11.33 -12.03 0.09
C SER A 122 12.39 -11.03 0.54
N VAL A 123 11.98 -9.96 1.23
CA VAL A 123 12.86 -8.91 1.75
C VAL A 123 13.71 -9.37 2.96
N LEU A 124 13.19 -10.32 3.73
CA LEU A 124 13.93 -11.03 4.79
C LEU A 124 14.84 -12.15 4.24
N GLU A 125 14.90 -12.34 2.92
CA GLU A 125 15.65 -13.42 2.23
C GLU A 125 15.31 -14.84 2.74
N LEU A 126 14.04 -15.06 3.11
CA LEU A 126 13.57 -16.36 3.59
C LEU A 126 13.50 -17.39 2.46
N GLY A 127 13.65 -18.67 2.79
CA GLY A 127 13.65 -19.76 1.82
C GLY A 127 12.31 -19.88 1.07
N ILE A 128 12.36 -20.41 -0.16
CA ILE A 128 11.17 -20.73 -0.96
C ILE A 128 11.13 -22.25 -1.17
N PRO A 129 10.10 -22.98 -0.67
CA PRO A 129 9.02 -22.49 0.19
C PRO A 129 9.52 -22.13 1.62
N PRO A 130 8.85 -21.18 2.30
CA PRO A 130 9.23 -20.75 3.65
C PRO A 130 8.97 -21.85 4.67
N ALA A 131 9.88 -22.05 5.61
CA ALA A 131 9.68 -23.00 6.70
C ALA A 131 8.54 -22.55 7.61
N ARG A 132 7.95 -23.48 8.37
CA ARG A 132 6.85 -23.15 9.29
C ARG A 132 7.24 -22.11 10.36
N MET A 133 8.53 -22.04 10.74
CA MET A 133 9.03 -21.02 11.65
C MET A 133 9.06 -19.65 10.96
N ASP A 134 9.59 -19.58 9.75
CA ASP A 134 9.59 -18.38 8.90
C ASP A 134 8.18 -17.82 8.71
N GLN A 135 7.19 -18.71 8.46
CA GLN A 135 5.78 -18.34 8.35
C GLN A 135 5.20 -17.78 9.67
N PHE A 136 5.63 -18.33 10.81
CA PHE A 136 5.24 -17.81 12.12
C PHE A 136 5.85 -16.42 12.35
N THR A 137 7.15 -16.25 12.13
CA THR A 137 7.86 -14.97 12.29
C THR A 137 7.27 -13.85 11.42
N VAL A 138 6.99 -14.13 10.13
CA VAL A 138 6.31 -13.18 9.23
C VAL A 138 4.88 -12.87 9.71
N GLY A 139 4.17 -13.85 10.26
CA GLY A 139 2.84 -13.65 10.85
C GLY A 139 2.83 -12.79 12.11
N GLU A 140 3.88 -12.87 12.95
CA GLU A 140 4.03 -12.00 14.12
C GLU A 140 4.47 -10.58 13.70
N LEU A 141 5.45 -10.45 12.80
CA LEU A 141 5.89 -9.15 12.26
C LEU A 141 4.71 -8.39 11.61
N THR A 142 3.96 -9.03 10.72
CA THR A 142 2.79 -8.40 10.08
C THR A 142 1.69 -8.07 11.08
N GLY A 143 1.52 -8.87 12.15
CA GLY A 143 0.63 -8.55 13.28
C GLY A 143 1.04 -7.28 14.03
N GLU A 144 2.34 -7.09 14.27
CA GLU A 144 2.87 -5.87 14.89
C GLU A 144 2.78 -4.66 13.96
N PHE A 145 3.05 -4.81 12.66
CA PHE A 145 2.89 -3.74 11.66
C PHE A 145 1.44 -3.23 11.63
N VAL A 146 0.46 -4.15 11.60
CA VAL A 146 -0.97 -3.81 11.69
C VAL A 146 -1.28 -3.12 13.00
N SER A 147 -0.79 -3.64 14.13
CA SER A 147 -1.04 -3.07 15.45
C SER A 147 -0.51 -1.63 15.58
N VAL A 148 0.70 -1.34 15.09
CA VAL A 148 1.28 0.00 15.02
C VAL A 148 0.38 0.96 14.23
N LEU A 149 -0.08 0.56 13.04
CA LEU A 149 -0.89 1.42 12.17
C LEU A 149 -2.31 1.64 12.71
N CYS A 150 -2.90 0.62 13.32
CA CYS A 150 -4.19 0.73 14.01
C CYS A 150 -4.10 1.60 15.27
N GLU A 151 -3.03 1.49 16.06
CA GLU A 151 -2.76 2.38 17.21
C GLU A 151 -2.52 3.83 16.77
N ALA A 152 -1.86 4.05 15.62
CA ALA A 152 -1.73 5.35 14.96
C ALA A 152 -3.04 5.85 14.32
N GLN A 153 -4.10 5.04 14.35
CA GLN A 153 -5.43 5.34 13.82
C GLN A 153 -5.46 5.68 12.33
N VAL A 154 -4.72 4.98 11.47
CA VAL A 154 -4.98 5.09 10.02
C VAL A 154 -6.40 4.62 9.70
N ASP A 155 -7.03 5.19 8.67
CA ASP A 155 -8.37 4.78 8.23
C ASP A 155 -8.30 3.54 7.31
N ASN A 156 -7.14 3.30 6.69
CA ASN A 156 -6.89 2.15 5.82
C ASN A 156 -5.41 1.71 5.84
N ILE A 157 -5.17 0.40 5.88
CA ILE A 157 -3.84 -0.20 5.68
C ILE A 157 -3.76 -0.77 4.27
N VAL A 158 -2.74 -0.37 3.51
CA VAL A 158 -2.44 -0.92 2.18
C VAL A 158 -1.41 -2.04 2.34
N ILE A 159 -1.85 -3.27 2.16
CA ILE A 159 -1.02 -4.48 2.14
C ILE A 159 -0.46 -4.60 0.73
N VAL A 160 0.83 -4.29 0.56
CA VAL A 160 1.46 -4.17 -0.74
C VAL A 160 2.27 -5.42 -1.04
N GLU A 161 1.95 -6.11 -2.13
CA GLU A 161 2.74 -7.24 -2.63
C GLU A 161 3.51 -6.84 -3.89
N ASP A 162 4.84 -7.02 -3.84
CA ASP A 162 5.82 -6.61 -4.85
C ASP A 162 5.50 -7.24 -6.21
N PRO A 163 5.64 -6.49 -7.33
CA PRO A 163 5.41 -6.98 -8.69
C PRO A 163 6.13 -8.27 -9.09
N ARG A 164 7.18 -8.67 -8.35
CA ARG A 164 7.96 -9.90 -8.56
C ARG A 164 7.41 -11.11 -7.79
N CYS A 165 6.52 -10.91 -6.83
CA CYS A 165 5.81 -11.98 -6.15
C CYS A 165 4.72 -12.54 -7.07
N ASP A 166 4.87 -13.81 -7.45
CA ASP A 166 3.96 -14.59 -8.28
C ASP A 166 3.05 -15.50 -7.43
N GLU A 167 2.25 -16.34 -8.09
CA GLU A 167 1.32 -17.27 -7.43
C GLU A 167 2.05 -18.24 -6.48
N ASP A 168 3.20 -18.79 -6.89
CA ASP A 168 4.00 -19.72 -6.07
C ASP A 168 4.58 -19.02 -4.84
N ALA A 169 4.98 -17.74 -4.96
CA ALA A 169 5.44 -16.93 -3.84
C ALA A 169 4.31 -16.58 -2.85
N LEU A 170 3.08 -16.38 -3.33
CA LEU A 170 1.91 -16.05 -2.49
C LEU A 170 1.25 -17.27 -1.83
N ALA A 171 1.25 -18.43 -2.49
CA ALA A 171 0.49 -19.60 -2.05
C ALA A 171 0.69 -20.00 -0.58
N PRO A 172 1.92 -20.06 0.00
CA PRO A 172 2.11 -20.42 1.41
C PRO A 172 1.41 -19.49 2.41
N TRP A 173 1.24 -18.21 2.04
CA TRP A 173 0.67 -17.17 2.89
C TRP A 173 -0.85 -17.14 2.82
N VAL A 174 -1.39 -17.50 1.67
CA VAL A 174 -2.82 -17.75 1.43
C VAL A 174 -3.25 -19.03 2.15
N GLU A 175 -2.51 -20.14 1.96
CA GLU A 175 -2.80 -21.43 2.61
C GLU A 175 -2.70 -21.38 4.15
N SER A 176 -1.80 -20.55 4.68
CA SER A 176 -1.67 -20.35 6.14
C SER A 176 -2.63 -19.31 6.73
N GLY A 177 -3.44 -18.64 5.90
CA GLY A 177 -4.50 -17.73 6.35
C GLY A 177 -3.99 -16.39 6.91
N GLN A 178 -2.82 -15.91 6.45
CA GLN A 178 -2.19 -14.71 7.01
C GLN A 178 -2.92 -13.42 6.61
N TYR A 179 -3.50 -13.36 5.42
CA TYR A 179 -4.29 -12.20 5.00
C TYR A 179 -5.60 -12.13 5.78
N ALA A 180 -6.25 -13.28 6.03
CA ALA A 180 -7.40 -13.38 6.91
C ALA A 180 -7.05 -13.10 8.39
N ARG A 181 -5.79 -13.28 8.82
CA ARG A 181 -5.31 -12.81 10.13
C ARG A 181 -5.20 -11.29 10.15
N ILE A 182 -4.59 -10.68 9.14
CA ILE A 182 -4.49 -9.22 8.98
C ILE A 182 -5.90 -8.61 8.96
N ALA A 183 -6.82 -9.14 8.14
CA ALA A 183 -8.21 -8.69 8.04
C ALA A 183 -8.93 -8.63 9.39
N LYS A 184 -8.81 -9.69 10.21
CA LYS A 184 -9.42 -9.78 11.55
C LYS A 184 -8.82 -8.76 12.52
N LEU A 185 -7.52 -8.49 12.41
CA LEU A 185 -6.87 -7.46 13.22
C LEU A 185 -7.34 -6.06 12.80
N THR A 186 -7.39 -5.76 11.50
CA THR A 186 -7.87 -4.44 11.03
C THR A 186 -9.35 -4.21 11.38
N ASP A 187 -10.21 -5.23 11.23
CA ASP A 187 -11.63 -5.18 11.61
C ASP A 187 -11.82 -4.94 13.12
N HIS A 188 -11.00 -5.57 13.97
CA HIS A 188 -11.03 -5.33 15.42
C HIS A 188 -10.84 -3.86 15.80
N TYR A 189 -9.99 -3.13 15.07
CA TYR A 189 -9.74 -1.70 15.25
C TYR A 189 -10.65 -0.81 14.38
N SER A 190 -11.59 -1.39 13.61
CA SER A 190 -12.44 -0.69 12.63
C SER A 190 -11.65 0.08 11.55
N VAL A 191 -10.48 -0.45 11.19
CA VAL A 191 -9.59 0.06 10.13
C VAL A 191 -9.82 -0.75 8.86
N ALA A 192 -9.87 -0.09 7.70
CA ALA A 192 -10.01 -0.80 6.43
C ALA A 192 -8.69 -1.46 5.99
N SER A 193 -8.77 -2.50 5.18
CA SER A 193 -7.62 -3.18 4.59
C SER A 193 -7.72 -3.26 3.08
N THR A 194 -6.62 -2.95 2.38
CA THR A 194 -6.50 -2.99 0.93
C THR A 194 -5.37 -3.92 0.52
N LEU A 195 -5.65 -5.02 -0.19
CA LEU A 195 -4.58 -5.72 -0.93
C LEU A 195 -4.27 -4.97 -2.22
N LEU A 196 -2.98 -4.71 -2.46
CA LEU A 196 -2.46 -4.21 -3.73
C LEU A 196 -1.42 -5.21 -4.27
N CYS A 197 -1.82 -5.99 -5.28
CA CYS A 197 -0.98 -6.97 -5.96
C CYS A 197 -1.29 -6.97 -7.48
N PRO A 198 -1.02 -5.89 -8.24
CA PRO A 198 -1.60 -5.62 -9.57
C PRO A 198 -1.24 -6.59 -10.70
N GLN A 199 -0.29 -7.49 -10.46
CA GLN A 199 0.14 -8.56 -11.37
C GLN A 199 -0.56 -9.89 -11.11
N LEU A 200 -1.19 -10.07 -9.95
CA LEU A 200 -1.72 -11.36 -9.52
C LEU A 200 -2.97 -11.73 -10.30
N SER A 201 -2.93 -12.90 -10.94
CA SER A 201 -4.14 -13.55 -11.45
C SER A 201 -4.86 -14.25 -10.30
N LEU A 202 -6.11 -13.85 -10.03
CA LEU A 202 -6.88 -14.40 -8.91
C LEU A 202 -7.35 -15.84 -9.18
N THR A 203 -6.97 -16.76 -8.29
CA THR A 203 -7.51 -18.12 -8.22
C THR A 203 -8.70 -18.19 -7.26
N GLN A 204 -9.39 -19.33 -7.19
CA GLN A 204 -10.46 -19.52 -6.20
C GLN A 204 -9.94 -19.49 -4.75
N ALA A 205 -8.69 -19.91 -4.51
CA ALA A 205 -8.07 -19.79 -3.18
C ALA A 205 -7.77 -18.31 -2.84
N HIS A 206 -7.24 -17.54 -3.80
CA HIS A 206 -7.04 -16.09 -3.64
C HIS A 206 -8.36 -15.37 -3.34
N ILE A 207 -9.43 -15.68 -4.09
CA ILE A 207 -10.74 -15.06 -3.86
C ILE A 207 -11.25 -15.37 -2.44
N ALA A 208 -11.23 -16.64 -2.02
CA ALA A 208 -11.75 -17.04 -0.71
C ALA A 208 -10.98 -16.43 0.47
N GLU A 209 -9.67 -16.27 0.36
CA GLU A 209 -8.83 -15.64 1.40
C GLU A 209 -8.99 -14.11 1.40
N PHE A 210 -8.93 -13.47 0.22
CA PHE A 210 -8.92 -12.01 0.11
C PHE A 210 -10.31 -11.37 0.24
N ASP A 211 -11.41 -12.13 0.15
CA ASP A 211 -12.76 -11.61 0.45
C ASP A 211 -12.92 -11.17 1.92
N SER A 212 -11.99 -11.57 2.80
CA SER A 212 -11.92 -11.05 4.17
C SER A 212 -11.42 -9.60 4.27
N LEU A 213 -10.75 -9.09 3.24
CA LEU A 213 -10.21 -7.73 3.19
C LEU A 213 -11.27 -6.73 2.70
N THR A 214 -11.13 -5.45 3.06
CA THR A 214 -12.11 -4.43 2.64
C THR A 214 -12.02 -4.13 1.14
N TYR A 215 -10.81 -4.13 0.59
CA TYR A 215 -10.52 -3.77 -0.79
C TYR A 215 -9.49 -4.74 -1.39
N VAL A 216 -9.68 -5.12 -2.66
CA VAL A 216 -8.74 -5.98 -3.40
C VAL A 216 -8.43 -5.38 -4.76
N VAL A 217 -7.14 -5.19 -5.03
CA VAL A 217 -6.59 -4.73 -6.30
C VAL A 217 -5.60 -5.78 -6.80
N ALA A 218 -5.96 -6.47 -7.88
CA ALA A 218 -5.11 -7.46 -8.53
C ALA A 218 -5.04 -7.19 -10.05
N GLU A 219 -4.66 -8.19 -10.85
CA GLU A 219 -4.74 -8.09 -12.32
C GLU A 219 -6.20 -7.80 -12.74
N SER A 220 -6.40 -6.88 -13.68
CA SER A 220 -7.73 -6.29 -13.97
C SER A 220 -8.74 -7.29 -14.54
N GLY A 221 -8.32 -8.18 -15.44
CA GLY A 221 -9.18 -9.22 -16.01
C GLY A 221 -9.68 -10.19 -14.95
N SER A 222 -8.78 -10.72 -14.12
CA SER A 222 -9.13 -11.64 -13.03
C SER A 222 -9.93 -10.95 -11.91
N THR A 223 -9.62 -9.70 -11.58
CA THR A 223 -10.38 -8.89 -10.60
C THR A 223 -11.80 -8.61 -11.10
N ALA A 224 -11.98 -8.30 -12.38
CA ALA A 224 -13.30 -8.12 -12.97
C ALA A 224 -14.12 -9.42 -12.91
N ALA A 225 -13.51 -10.57 -13.21
CA ALA A 225 -14.15 -11.88 -13.21
C ALA A 225 -14.41 -12.47 -11.81
N ALA A 226 -13.65 -12.08 -10.78
CA ALA A 226 -13.78 -12.60 -9.42
C ALA A 226 -15.16 -12.31 -8.79
N HIS A 227 -15.67 -13.21 -7.95
CA HIS A 227 -16.86 -12.99 -7.14
C HIS A 227 -16.45 -12.84 -5.69
N PHE A 228 -16.57 -11.62 -5.16
CA PHE A 228 -16.32 -11.27 -3.77
C PHE A 228 -17.69 -10.98 -3.12
N ASP A 229 -18.00 -11.62 -1.99
CA ASP A 229 -19.24 -11.39 -1.25
C ASP A 229 -19.12 -10.14 -0.34
N HIS A 230 -17.89 -9.73 -0.02
CA HIS A 230 -17.59 -8.64 0.92
C HIS A 230 -16.59 -7.62 0.37
N ALA A 231 -15.49 -8.06 -0.24
CA ALA A 231 -14.42 -7.19 -0.70
C ALA A 231 -14.83 -6.30 -1.88
N ILE A 232 -14.39 -5.04 -1.85
CA ILE A 232 -14.62 -4.08 -2.93
C ILE A 232 -13.46 -4.14 -3.92
N LYS A 233 -13.79 -4.40 -5.19
CA LYS A 233 -12.82 -4.43 -6.30
C LYS A 233 -12.20 -3.05 -6.52
N GLY A 234 -10.88 -3.00 -6.71
CA GLY A 234 -10.18 -1.85 -7.23
C GLY A 234 -9.39 -2.20 -8.49
N PHE A 235 -9.23 -1.21 -9.37
CA PHE A 235 -8.55 -1.39 -10.65
C PHE A 235 -7.45 -0.35 -10.80
N CYS A 236 -6.29 -0.80 -11.28
CA CYS A 236 -5.19 0.10 -11.59
C CYS A 236 -5.49 0.84 -12.90
N VAL A 237 -5.19 2.14 -12.95
CA VAL A 237 -5.12 2.88 -14.22
C VAL A 237 -3.77 2.67 -14.88
N GLU A 238 -3.75 2.66 -16.22
CA GLU A 238 -2.54 2.43 -17.01
C GLU A 238 -1.94 3.76 -17.49
N GLY A 239 -0.62 3.90 -17.41
CA GLY A 239 0.10 5.10 -17.88
C GLY A 239 -0.05 6.35 -16.99
N PHE A 240 -0.37 6.20 -15.71
CA PHE A 240 -0.40 7.33 -14.77
C PHE A 240 0.99 7.93 -14.54
N GLY A 241 1.08 9.26 -14.46
CA GLY A 241 2.34 10.00 -14.37
C GLY A 241 2.97 10.24 -15.75
N THR A 242 2.20 10.15 -16.84
CA THR A 242 2.69 10.37 -18.22
C THR A 242 1.84 11.32 -19.05
N GLY A 243 0.80 11.92 -18.44
CA GLY A 243 -0.18 12.77 -19.12
C GLY A 243 -1.08 12.01 -20.11
N ASN A 244 -0.98 10.68 -20.16
CA ASN A 244 -1.62 9.81 -21.13
C ASN A 244 -2.36 8.63 -20.46
N VAL A 245 -2.84 8.83 -19.23
CA VAL A 245 -3.54 7.79 -18.44
C VAL A 245 -4.76 7.21 -19.16
N LYS A 246 -5.00 5.92 -18.96
CA LYS A 246 -6.15 5.18 -19.49
C LYS A 246 -6.80 4.33 -18.41
N ALA A 247 -8.12 4.30 -18.45
CA ALA A 247 -8.90 3.27 -17.77
C ALA A 247 -8.63 1.89 -18.40
N THR A 248 -8.71 0.86 -17.58
CA THR A 248 -8.71 -0.54 -18.00
C THR A 248 -10.00 -0.87 -18.78
N GLY A 249 -9.91 -1.78 -19.75
CA GLY A 249 -11.01 -2.06 -20.69
C GLY A 249 -12.20 -2.73 -20.00
N GLU A 250 -11.91 -3.47 -18.95
CA GLU A 250 -12.79 -4.33 -18.17
C GLU A 250 -13.87 -3.52 -17.42
N LEU A 251 -13.58 -2.25 -17.08
CA LEU A 251 -14.53 -1.37 -16.41
C LEU A 251 -15.85 -1.24 -17.17
N GLY A 252 -15.85 -1.39 -18.50
CA GLY A 252 -17.06 -1.28 -19.34
C GLY A 252 -18.19 -2.26 -18.97
N ALA A 253 -17.88 -3.34 -18.27
CA ALA A 253 -18.84 -4.37 -17.86
C ALA A 253 -19.26 -4.29 -16.37
N LEU A 254 -18.74 -3.31 -15.61
CA LEU A 254 -19.00 -3.15 -14.19
C LEU A 254 -20.04 -2.05 -13.93
N GLU A 255 -20.91 -2.29 -12.95
CA GLU A 255 -21.86 -1.29 -12.47
C GLU A 255 -21.13 -0.04 -11.95
N PRO A 256 -21.62 1.18 -12.23
CA PRO A 256 -21.11 2.41 -11.62
C PRO A 256 -21.07 2.31 -10.09
N ASP A 257 -20.09 2.98 -9.47
CA ASP A 257 -19.84 2.97 -8.03
C ASP A 257 -19.64 1.58 -7.37
N SER A 258 -19.53 0.49 -8.13
CA SER A 258 -19.23 -0.84 -7.56
C SER A 258 -17.75 -1.06 -7.21
N TYR A 259 -16.87 -0.23 -7.77
CA TYR A 259 -15.41 -0.35 -7.69
C TYR A 259 -14.73 1.00 -7.37
N PHE A 260 -13.40 0.99 -7.22
CA PHE A 260 -12.56 2.19 -7.17
C PHE A 260 -11.38 2.08 -8.14
N LEU A 261 -10.74 3.22 -8.44
CA LEU A 261 -9.53 3.28 -9.25
C LEU A 261 -8.32 3.65 -8.41
N THR A 262 -7.14 3.16 -8.79
CA THR A 262 -5.87 3.42 -8.10
C THR A 262 -4.68 3.37 -9.07
N THR A 263 -3.47 3.66 -8.60
CA THR A 263 -2.23 3.45 -9.34
C THR A 263 -1.65 2.06 -9.02
N ARG A 264 -0.84 1.51 -9.93
CA ARG A 264 -0.16 0.20 -9.72
C ARG A 264 0.84 0.25 -8.56
N TRP A 265 1.47 1.41 -8.37
CA TRP A 265 2.48 1.67 -7.35
C TRP A 265 2.50 3.17 -7.02
N ASP A 266 3.39 3.58 -6.12
CA ASP A 266 3.83 4.98 -6.00
C ASP A 266 4.62 5.42 -7.23
N LEU A 267 4.71 6.73 -7.45
CA LEU A 267 5.47 7.32 -8.57
C LEU A 267 6.91 7.67 -8.16
N ASP A 268 7.78 7.82 -9.15
CA ASP A 268 9.13 8.36 -8.94
C ASP A 268 9.06 9.87 -8.59
N PRO A 269 9.83 10.38 -7.60
CA PRO A 269 9.90 11.81 -7.28
C PRO A 269 10.12 12.75 -8.48
N ASP A 270 10.83 12.29 -9.52
CA ASP A 270 11.16 13.08 -10.71
C ASP A 270 10.00 13.15 -11.74
N THR A 271 8.84 12.54 -11.46
CA THR A 271 7.65 12.58 -12.33
C THR A 271 7.08 14.00 -12.44
N ASP A 272 6.73 14.46 -13.65
CA ASP A 272 6.18 15.81 -13.87
C ASP A 272 4.82 15.99 -13.17
N LEU A 273 4.74 16.97 -12.27
CA LEU A 273 3.54 17.29 -11.52
C LEU A 273 2.37 17.72 -12.43
N ALA A 274 2.65 18.28 -13.61
CA ALA A 274 1.64 18.64 -14.60
C ALA A 274 0.99 17.40 -15.24
N ASP A 275 1.78 16.38 -15.55
CA ASP A 275 1.29 15.09 -16.06
C ASP A 275 0.41 14.40 -15.02
N ILE A 276 0.82 14.41 -13.74
CA ILE A 276 0.01 13.87 -12.63
C ILE A 276 -1.33 14.63 -12.50
N GLN A 277 -1.33 15.97 -12.61
CA GLN A 277 -2.56 16.76 -12.57
C GLN A 277 -3.50 16.45 -13.76
N GLN A 278 -2.95 16.34 -14.97
CA GLN A 278 -3.68 15.98 -16.18
C GLN A 278 -4.28 14.58 -16.09
N ASP A 279 -3.51 13.62 -15.57
CA ASP A 279 -3.95 12.25 -15.41
C ASP A 279 -5.06 12.14 -14.34
N ILE A 280 -4.93 12.80 -13.19
CA ILE A 280 -5.99 12.85 -12.16
C ILE A 280 -7.29 13.43 -12.75
N ALA A 281 -7.22 14.55 -13.48
CA ALA A 281 -8.39 15.17 -14.09
C ALA A 281 -9.06 14.23 -15.10
N THR A 282 -8.26 13.51 -15.90
CA THR A 282 -8.72 12.53 -16.89
C THR A 282 -9.43 11.34 -16.22
N VAL A 283 -8.87 10.79 -15.13
CA VAL A 283 -9.50 9.69 -14.38
C VAL A 283 -10.79 10.15 -13.69
N GLN A 284 -10.81 11.37 -13.14
CA GLN A 284 -12.03 11.95 -12.56
C GLN A 284 -13.13 12.14 -13.61
N GLU A 285 -12.80 12.59 -14.83
CA GLU A 285 -13.77 12.68 -15.92
C GLU A 285 -14.27 11.28 -16.37
N LEU A 286 -13.39 10.27 -16.41
CA LEU A 286 -13.78 8.89 -16.74
C LEU A 286 -14.74 8.29 -15.71
N LEU A 287 -14.56 8.60 -14.42
CA LEU A 287 -15.49 8.21 -13.36
C LEU A 287 -16.83 8.95 -13.48
N ALA A 288 -16.81 10.26 -13.74
CA ALA A 288 -18.03 11.08 -13.82
C ALA A 288 -18.91 10.82 -15.07
N ARG A 289 -18.43 10.02 -16.04
CA ARG A 289 -19.15 9.65 -17.26
C ARG A 289 -19.85 8.28 -17.17
N ARG A 290 -19.77 7.59 -16.03
CA ARG A 290 -20.32 6.25 -15.79
C ARG A 290 -21.47 6.32 -14.80
#